data_AF-A0A416XFC0-F1
#
_entry.id   AF-A0A416XFC0-F1
#
_cell.length_a   1.000
_cell.length_b   1.000
_cell.length_c   1.000
_cell.angle_alpha   90.00
_cell.angle_beta   90.00
_cell.angle_gamma   90.00
#
_symmetry.space_group_name_H-M   'P 1'
#
loop_
_entity.id
_entity.type
_entity.pdbx_description
1 polymer ?
#
loop_
_entity_poly.entity_id
_entity_poly.type
_entity_poly.pdbx_seq_one_letter_code
_entity_poly.pdbx_strand_id
1 'polypeptide(L)'
;MKTKTFIALSLVICSVVLCSCGSYMTGKSAVMKIEKGMTKKEIVSLLGDPDFRRFDEQYEEWEYKKVNPLTAETTIIIVDFIHERVSNMNSFNGDSHPNPPVAVYPPGDIDYGKPTPPHPNGHGKPSRAVSDGEFQQLYNKVKQKPFKDDQLELLEMGVSNKYFTCKQCIRLMSIYTFDDDKLEVLEIVAPRIVDSENYEDIIKSLSFISSEEKAEKILRRARK
;
A
#
# COMPACT_ATOMS: atom_id res chain seq x y z
N MET A 1 54.78 1.13 39.00
CA MET A 1 54.13 0.69 37.74
C MET A 1 52.65 0.31 37.91
N LYS A 2 51.90 0.92 38.85
CA LYS A 2 50.48 0.53 39.10
C LYS A 2 49.47 1.62 38.73
N THR A 3 49.87 2.89 38.64
CA THR A 3 48.96 4.02 38.40
C THR A 3 48.68 4.31 36.92
N LYS A 4 49.61 3.97 36.01
CA LYS A 4 49.42 4.19 34.56
C LYS A 4 48.40 3.24 33.92
N THR A 5 48.22 2.05 34.50
CA THR A 5 47.26 1.03 34.04
C THR A 5 45.81 1.37 34.43
N PHE A 6 45.59 2.07 35.56
CA PHE A 6 44.25 2.49 35.98
C PHE A 6 43.67 3.63 35.13
N ILE A 7 44.51 4.54 34.64
CA ILE A 7 44.09 5.63 33.76
C ILE A 7 43.73 5.10 32.36
N ALA A 8 44.48 4.10 31.86
CA ALA A 8 44.16 3.44 30.60
C ALA A 8 42.85 2.62 30.69
N LEU A 9 42.59 1.98 31.84
CA LEU A 9 41.37 1.19 32.04
C LEU A 9 40.11 2.06 32.21
N SER A 10 40.25 3.27 32.76
CA SER A 10 39.12 4.21 32.90
C SER A 10 38.75 4.92 31.59
N LEU A 11 39.68 5.04 30.63
CA LEU A 11 39.40 5.59 29.29
C LEU A 11 38.75 4.59 28.34
N VAL A 12 38.97 3.28 28.51
CA VAL A 12 38.34 2.23 27.69
C VAL A 12 36.90 1.93 28.12
N ILE A 13 36.54 2.20 29.38
CA ILE A 13 35.16 2.02 29.86
C ILE A 13 34.27 3.23 29.50
N CYS A 14 34.85 4.42 29.31
CA CYS A 14 34.12 5.62 28.88
C CYS A 14 33.76 5.65 27.37
N SER A 15 34.41 4.85 26.52
CA SER A 15 34.13 4.84 25.07
C SER A 15 32.97 3.94 24.65
N VAL A 16 32.47 3.08 25.54
CA VAL A 16 31.35 2.15 25.24
C VAL A 16 29.98 2.75 25.57
N VAL A 17 29.91 3.96 26.14
CA VAL A 17 28.65 4.53 26.68
C VAL A 17 28.06 5.67 25.81
N LEU A 18 28.71 6.07 24.71
CA LEU A 18 28.28 7.24 23.92
C LEU A 18 27.40 6.95 22.69
N CYS A 19 26.93 5.71 22.49
CA CYS A 19 25.92 5.39 21.47
C CYS A 19 24.53 5.08 22.06
N SER A 20 24.23 5.51 23.29
CA SER A 20 22.89 5.38 23.86
C SER A 20 22.11 6.69 23.75
N CYS A 21 21.84 7.14 22.52
CA CYS A 21 20.79 8.13 22.26
C CYS A 21 19.42 7.45 22.21
N GLY A 22 19.11 6.61 23.21
CA GLY A 22 17.78 6.09 23.43
C GLY A 22 17.03 7.05 24.33
N SER A 23 16.36 8.05 23.77
CA SER A 23 15.40 8.85 24.52
C SER A 23 14.34 7.89 25.06
N TYR A 24 14.34 7.63 26.37
CA TYR A 24 13.29 6.86 27.05
C TYR A 24 12.00 7.69 27.10
N MET A 25 11.39 7.92 25.94
CA MET A 25 10.01 8.34 25.86
C MET A 25 9.16 7.14 26.24
N THR A 26 8.20 7.34 27.13
CA THR A 26 7.22 6.30 27.44
C THR A 26 6.55 5.88 26.13
N GLY A 27 6.34 4.57 25.93
CA GLY A 27 5.83 4.04 24.65
C GLY A 27 4.56 4.76 24.18
N LYS A 28 3.66 5.14 25.10
CA LYS A 28 2.47 5.94 24.80
C LYS A 28 2.78 7.34 24.25
N SER A 29 3.78 8.04 24.77
CA SER A 29 4.14 9.39 24.28
C SER A 29 4.81 9.34 22.90
N ALA A 30 5.64 8.33 22.64
CA ALA A 30 6.31 8.15 21.35
C ALA A 30 5.31 7.76 20.24
N VAL A 31 4.37 6.86 20.54
CA VAL A 31 3.29 6.43 19.63
C VAL A 31 2.47 7.62 19.14
N MET A 32 2.11 8.55 20.03
CA MET A 32 1.30 9.73 19.68
C MET A 32 2.04 10.77 18.84
N LYS A 33 3.36 10.65 18.67
CA LYS A 33 4.16 11.54 17.81
C LYS A 33 4.26 11.05 16.38
N ILE A 34 3.77 9.85 16.08
CA ILE A 34 3.84 9.29 14.73
C ILE A 34 2.78 9.95 13.87
N GLU A 35 3.20 10.53 12.75
CA GLU A 35 2.33 11.18 11.80
C GLU A 35 2.47 10.59 10.40
N LYS A 36 1.40 10.69 9.62
CA LYS A 36 1.40 10.30 8.21
C LYS A 36 2.48 11.08 7.46
N GLY A 37 3.25 10.40 6.62
CA GLY A 37 4.31 10.99 5.79
C GLY A 37 5.71 10.94 6.42
N MET A 38 5.82 10.62 7.72
CA MET A 38 7.10 10.39 8.38
C MET A 38 7.91 9.32 7.66
N THR A 39 9.22 9.48 7.62
CA THR A 39 10.16 8.52 7.04
C THR A 39 10.42 7.37 8.00
N LYS A 40 10.85 6.22 7.47
CA LYS A 40 11.32 5.09 8.28
C LYS A 40 12.35 5.51 9.34
N LYS A 41 13.27 6.41 8.99
CA LYS A 41 14.30 6.92 9.92
C LYS A 41 13.70 7.69 11.09
N GLU A 42 12.66 8.50 10.85
CA GLU A 42 11.95 9.20 11.92
C GLU A 42 11.22 8.22 12.84
N ILE A 43 10.62 7.16 12.27
CA ILE A 43 9.98 6.11 13.07
C ILE A 43 10.99 5.34 13.90
N VAL A 44 12.16 4.98 13.35
CA VAL A 44 13.26 4.39 14.13
C VAL A 44 13.71 5.33 15.25
N SER A 45 13.78 6.64 15.00
CA SER A 45 14.15 7.60 16.05
C SER A 45 13.11 7.71 17.17
N LEU A 46 11.84 7.39 16.91
CA LEU A 46 10.76 7.46 17.90
C LEU A 46 10.57 6.13 18.64
N LEU A 47 10.61 5.00 17.92
CA LEU A 47 10.25 3.68 18.43
C LEU A 47 11.43 2.71 18.54
N GLY A 48 12.59 3.03 17.98
CA GLY A 48 13.70 2.09 17.80
C GLY A 48 13.48 1.17 16.60
N ASP A 49 14.23 0.06 16.56
CA ASP A 49 14.08 -0.96 15.53
C ASP A 49 12.79 -1.77 15.70
N PRO A 50 12.16 -2.20 14.59
CA PRO A 50 10.95 -3.02 14.63
C PRO A 50 11.24 -4.45 15.11
N ASP A 51 10.27 -5.05 15.81
CA ASP A 51 10.34 -6.43 16.26
C ASP A 51 10.02 -7.41 15.12
N PHE A 52 9.07 -7.04 14.25
CA PHE A 52 8.77 -7.77 13.02
C PHE A 52 8.66 -6.83 11.83
N ARG A 53 9.00 -7.36 10.66
CA ARG A 53 9.00 -6.62 9.39
C ARG A 53 8.51 -7.53 8.27
N ARG A 54 7.60 -7.02 7.44
CA ARG A 54 7.11 -7.69 6.23
C ARG A 54 7.01 -6.67 5.09
N PHE A 55 7.30 -7.08 3.88
CA PHE A 55 7.28 -6.20 2.72
C PHE A 55 6.95 -6.96 1.43
N ASP A 56 6.39 -6.24 0.48
CA ASP A 56 6.25 -6.62 -0.91
C ASP A 56 6.80 -5.50 -1.82
N GLU A 57 6.53 -5.55 -3.12
CA GLU A 57 7.05 -4.57 -4.08
C GLU A 57 6.53 -3.14 -3.87
N GLN A 58 5.38 -2.96 -3.21
CA GLN A 58 4.68 -1.67 -3.10
C GLN A 58 4.48 -1.20 -1.64
N TYR A 59 4.54 -2.13 -0.69
CA TYR A 59 4.16 -1.92 0.69
C TYR A 59 5.16 -2.56 1.66
N GLU A 60 5.33 -1.93 2.81
CA GLU A 60 6.12 -2.47 3.91
C GLU A 60 5.45 -2.19 5.24
N GLU A 61 5.39 -3.17 6.13
CA GLU A 61 4.81 -3.07 7.47
C GLU A 61 5.86 -3.38 8.52
N TRP A 62 5.91 -2.53 9.54
CA TRP A 62 6.72 -2.71 10.74
C TRP A 62 5.82 -2.90 11.96
N GLU A 63 6.11 -3.92 12.74
CA GLU A 63 5.42 -4.21 14.00
C GLU A 63 6.38 -4.02 15.17
N TYR A 64 5.89 -3.37 16.21
CA TYR A 64 6.61 -3.10 17.45
C TYR A 64 5.81 -3.63 18.63
N LYS A 65 6.50 -4.30 19.55
CA LYS A 65 5.98 -4.76 20.83
C LYS A 65 6.68 -4.01 21.96
N LYS A 66 6.00 -3.03 22.55
CA LYS A 66 6.54 -2.22 23.65
C LYS A 66 5.94 -2.65 24.97
N VAL A 67 6.77 -3.18 25.86
CA VAL A 67 6.37 -3.55 27.22
C VAL A 67 6.72 -2.42 28.18
N ASN A 68 5.75 -1.96 28.96
CA ASN A 68 6.01 -1.04 30.06
C ASN A 68 6.65 -1.79 31.22
N PRO A 69 7.90 -1.50 31.61
CA PRO A 69 8.59 -2.26 32.65
C PRO A 69 7.98 -2.09 34.05
N LEU A 70 7.17 -1.03 34.28
CA LEU A 70 6.55 -0.77 35.57
C LEU A 70 5.17 -1.43 35.72
N THR A 71 4.39 -1.50 34.64
CA THR A 71 3.02 -2.02 34.68
C THR A 71 2.86 -3.38 34.01
N ALA A 72 3.91 -3.87 33.33
CA ALA A 72 3.89 -5.05 32.46
C ALA A 72 2.88 -4.96 31.29
N GLU A 73 2.22 -3.81 31.09
CA GLU A 73 1.33 -3.59 29.95
C GLU A 73 2.13 -3.65 28.65
N THR A 74 1.63 -4.42 27.70
CA THR A 74 2.19 -4.47 26.35
C THR A 74 1.38 -3.59 25.42
N THR A 75 2.05 -2.80 24.57
CA THR A 75 1.43 -2.09 23.45
C THR A 75 2.00 -2.66 22.16
N ILE A 76 1.13 -3.04 21.23
CA ILE A 76 1.52 -3.44 19.88
C ILE A 76 1.25 -2.27 18.94
N ILE A 77 2.24 -1.92 18.12
CA ILE A 77 2.17 -0.80 17.19
C ILE A 77 2.50 -1.33 15.80
N ILE A 78 1.61 -1.11 14.84
CA ILE A 78 1.79 -1.51 13.44
C ILE A 78 1.89 -0.23 12.61
N VAL A 79 2.96 -0.11 11.82
CA VAL A 79 3.24 1.05 10.98
C VAL A 79 3.42 0.59 9.53
N ASP A 80 2.60 1.15 8.65
CA ASP A 80 2.58 0.84 7.23
C ASP A 80 3.34 1.90 6.44
N PHE A 81 4.16 1.48 5.49
CA PHE A 81 4.95 2.34 4.62
C PHE A 81 4.56 2.13 3.16
N ILE A 82 4.42 3.23 2.43
CA ILE A 82 4.31 3.28 0.97
C ILE A 82 5.30 4.34 0.50
N HIS A 83 6.14 4.01 -0.49
CA HIS A 83 7.22 4.89 -0.96
C HIS A 83 8.11 5.43 0.17
N GLU A 84 8.55 4.54 1.09
CA GLU A 84 9.40 4.87 2.25
C GLU A 84 8.80 5.83 3.29
N ARG A 85 7.49 6.11 3.23
CA ARG A 85 6.79 7.03 4.13
C ARG A 85 5.60 6.38 4.82
N VAL A 86 5.36 6.77 6.08
CA VAL A 86 4.22 6.31 6.88
C VAL A 86 2.93 6.63 6.15
N SER A 87 2.20 5.58 5.83
CA SER A 87 0.95 5.60 5.10
C SER A 87 -0.26 5.33 6.01
N ASN A 88 -0.05 4.55 7.08
CA ASN A 88 -1.03 4.18 8.11
C ASN A 88 -0.32 3.73 9.40
N MET A 89 -1.01 3.82 10.54
CA MET A 89 -0.50 3.36 11.83
C MET A 89 -1.66 2.96 12.75
N ASN A 90 -1.53 1.80 13.40
CA ASN A 90 -2.46 1.31 14.41
C ASN A 90 -1.70 1.01 15.71
N SER A 91 -2.35 1.21 16.86
CA SER A 91 -1.82 0.74 18.15
C SER A 91 -2.89 0.05 18.97
N PHE A 92 -2.50 -1.02 19.65
CA PHE A 92 -3.39 -1.92 20.39
C PHE A 92 -2.81 -2.19 21.77
N ASN A 93 -3.68 -2.47 22.74
CA ASN A 93 -3.26 -3.15 23.94
C ASN A 93 -2.85 -4.59 23.58
N GLY A 94 -1.74 -5.07 24.12
CA GLY A 94 -1.11 -6.35 23.75
C GLY A 94 -1.96 -7.57 24.08
N ASP A 95 -2.87 -7.45 25.06
CA ASP A 95 -3.86 -8.48 25.40
C ASP A 95 -5.03 -8.53 24.40
N SER A 96 -5.14 -7.51 23.53
CA SER A 96 -6.25 -7.31 22.59
C SER A 96 -5.84 -7.52 21.13
N HIS A 97 -4.62 -8.00 20.86
CA HIS A 97 -4.19 -8.25 19.49
C HIS A 97 -4.96 -9.46 18.95
N PRO A 98 -5.84 -9.30 17.93
CA PRO A 98 -6.27 -10.46 17.19
C PRO A 98 -5.03 -10.95 16.46
N ASN A 99 -4.48 -12.09 16.89
CA ASN A 99 -3.56 -12.83 16.02
C ASN A 99 -4.31 -12.99 14.69
N PRO A 100 -3.83 -12.44 13.56
CA PRO A 100 -4.39 -12.83 12.28
C PRO A 100 -4.25 -14.36 12.24
N PRO A 101 -5.32 -15.11 11.94
CA PRO A 101 -5.21 -16.57 11.90
C PRO A 101 -4.08 -16.88 10.93
N VAL A 102 -3.03 -17.53 11.44
CA VAL A 102 -1.99 -18.10 10.59
C VAL A 102 -2.73 -19.04 9.67
N ALA A 103 -2.86 -18.66 8.40
CA ALA A 103 -3.46 -19.51 7.39
C ALA A 103 -2.49 -20.69 7.20
N VAL A 104 -2.69 -21.75 7.98
CA VAL A 104 -2.15 -23.06 7.67
C VAL A 104 -2.90 -23.48 6.41
N TYR A 105 -2.32 -23.19 5.25
CA TYR A 105 -2.81 -23.75 3.99
C TYR A 105 -2.45 -25.24 4.01
N PRO A 106 -3.43 -26.16 4.11
CA PRO A 106 -3.16 -27.53 3.72
C PRO A 106 -2.75 -27.51 2.24
N PRO A 107 -1.68 -28.23 1.85
CA PRO A 107 -1.28 -28.29 0.46
C PRO A 107 -2.32 -29.11 -0.30
N GLY A 108 -3.11 -28.43 -1.13
CA GLY A 108 -4.07 -29.05 -2.04
C GLY A 108 -5.51 -28.81 -1.62
N ASP A 109 -6.13 -27.82 -2.25
CA ASP A 109 -7.42 -27.91 -2.95
C ASP A 109 -8.00 -26.51 -3.11
N ILE A 110 -7.71 -25.92 -4.27
CA ILE A 110 -8.20 -24.61 -4.68
C ILE A 110 -9.63 -24.79 -5.20
N ASP A 111 -10.62 -24.37 -4.42
CA ASP A 111 -12.02 -24.24 -4.85
C ASP A 111 -12.40 -22.75 -4.95
N TYR A 112 -12.42 -22.23 -6.18
CA TYR A 112 -12.82 -20.85 -6.51
C TYR A 112 -14.35 -20.74 -6.53
N GLY A 113 -15.00 -20.68 -5.36
CA GLY A 113 -16.48 -20.70 -5.34
C GLY A 113 -17.19 -19.91 -4.26
N LYS A 114 -16.51 -19.31 -3.28
CA LYS A 114 -17.21 -18.65 -2.16
C LYS A 114 -17.07 -17.13 -2.15
N PRO A 115 -18.17 -16.36 -2.02
CA PRO A 115 -18.11 -14.93 -1.79
C PRO A 115 -17.38 -14.64 -0.48
N THR A 116 -16.30 -13.87 -0.55
CA THR A 116 -15.64 -13.30 0.63
C THR A 116 -16.64 -12.45 1.41
N PRO A 117 -16.72 -12.56 2.76
CA PRO A 117 -17.60 -11.73 3.56
C PRO A 117 -17.30 -10.25 3.34
N PRO A 118 -18.31 -9.36 3.37
CA PRO A 118 -18.09 -7.92 3.27
C PRO A 118 -17.28 -7.48 4.48
N HIS A 119 -16.10 -6.90 4.26
CA HIS A 119 -15.34 -6.25 5.32
C HIS A 119 -16.17 -5.08 5.89
N PRO A 120 -16.51 -5.09 7.19
CA PRO A 120 -17.17 -3.96 7.82
C PRO A 120 -16.09 -2.95 8.15
N ASN A 121 -15.91 -1.95 7.29
CA ASN A 121 -15.55 -0.58 7.68
C ASN A 121 -15.50 0.33 6.44
N GLY A 122 -16.62 1.00 6.21
CA GLY A 122 -16.71 2.17 5.35
C GLY A 122 -16.15 3.40 6.06
N HIS A 123 -14.87 3.68 5.81
CA HIS A 123 -14.31 5.02 5.88
C HIS A 123 -13.50 5.21 4.60
N GLY A 124 -13.94 6.15 3.75
CA GLY A 124 -13.44 6.34 2.40
C GLY A 124 -11.93 6.46 2.36
N LYS A 125 -11.28 5.40 1.86
CA LYS A 125 -9.87 5.46 1.46
C LYS A 125 -9.74 6.61 0.45
N PRO A 126 -8.69 7.44 0.49
CA PRO A 126 -8.31 8.16 -0.72
C PRO A 126 -8.18 7.10 -1.80
N SER A 127 -8.87 7.31 -2.90
CA SER A 127 -8.97 6.47 -4.09
C SER A 127 -7.59 5.98 -4.52
N ARG A 128 -7.10 4.91 -3.91
CA ARG A 128 -5.84 4.28 -4.29
C ARG A 128 -6.16 3.38 -5.47
N ALA A 129 -5.31 3.44 -6.49
CA ALA A 129 -5.42 2.52 -7.61
C ALA A 129 -5.37 1.07 -7.10
N VAL A 130 -6.04 0.18 -7.82
CA VAL A 130 -5.97 -1.26 -7.56
C VAL A 130 -4.54 -1.76 -7.61
N SER A 131 -4.23 -2.77 -6.79
CA SER A 131 -2.91 -3.42 -6.84
C SER A 131 -2.71 -4.13 -8.17
N ASP A 132 -1.45 -4.42 -8.52
CA ASP A 132 -1.15 -5.10 -9.79
C ASP A 132 -1.76 -6.50 -9.86
N GLY A 133 -1.85 -7.22 -8.74
CA GLY A 133 -2.50 -8.52 -8.65
C GLY A 133 -4.01 -8.44 -8.88
N GLU A 134 -4.70 -7.51 -8.21
CA GLU A 134 -6.14 -7.27 -8.42
C GLU A 134 -6.43 -6.83 -9.86
N PHE A 135 -5.56 -5.99 -10.41
CA PHE A 135 -5.63 -5.56 -11.80
C PHE A 135 -5.45 -6.74 -12.76
N GLN A 136 -4.44 -7.60 -12.57
CA GLN A 136 -4.24 -8.79 -13.41
C GLN A 136 -5.46 -9.70 -13.42
N GLN A 137 -6.07 -9.91 -12.26
CA GLN A 137 -7.27 -10.74 -12.15
C GLN A 137 -8.44 -10.15 -12.96
N LEU A 138 -8.69 -8.85 -12.84
CA LEU A 138 -9.72 -8.18 -13.64
C LEU A 138 -9.40 -8.25 -15.13
N TYR A 139 -8.18 -7.88 -15.52
CA TYR A 139 -7.72 -7.89 -16.91
C TYR A 139 -7.91 -9.27 -17.56
N ASN A 140 -7.49 -10.34 -16.88
CA ASN A 140 -7.64 -11.71 -17.40
C ASN A 140 -9.12 -12.13 -17.49
N LYS A 141 -9.95 -11.76 -16.51
CA LYS A 141 -11.40 -12.06 -16.54
C LYS A 141 -12.10 -11.37 -17.72
N VAL A 142 -11.79 -10.11 -17.98
CA VAL A 142 -12.31 -9.38 -19.15
C VAL A 142 -11.80 -10.07 -20.42
N LYS A 143 -10.48 -10.22 -20.57
CA LYS A 143 -9.86 -10.78 -21.78
C LYS A 143 -10.31 -12.20 -22.14
N GLN A 144 -10.71 -13.01 -21.16
CA GLN A 144 -11.20 -14.39 -21.39
C GLN A 144 -12.61 -14.45 -21.95
N LYS A 145 -13.40 -13.37 -21.87
CA LYS A 145 -14.75 -13.36 -22.45
C LYS A 145 -14.66 -13.37 -23.98
N PRO A 146 -15.47 -14.20 -24.66
CA PRO A 146 -15.38 -14.37 -26.11
C PRO A 146 -15.98 -13.21 -26.91
N PHE A 147 -16.96 -12.49 -26.34
CA PHE A 147 -17.69 -11.42 -27.01
C PHE A 147 -17.43 -10.07 -26.37
N LYS A 148 -17.36 -9.01 -27.19
CA LYS A 148 -17.08 -7.63 -26.76
C LYS A 148 -18.11 -7.14 -25.74
N ASP A 149 -19.40 -7.40 -25.96
CA ASP A 149 -20.46 -6.92 -25.06
C ASP A 149 -20.27 -7.49 -23.64
N ASP A 150 -19.98 -8.79 -23.53
CA ASP A 150 -19.68 -9.44 -22.24
C ASP A 150 -18.40 -8.90 -21.59
N GLN A 151 -17.41 -8.50 -22.41
CA GLN A 151 -16.16 -7.91 -21.92
C GLN A 151 -16.43 -6.54 -21.28
N LEU A 152 -17.20 -5.68 -21.97
CA LEU A 152 -17.54 -4.34 -21.50
C LEU A 152 -18.45 -4.38 -20.28
N GLU A 153 -19.46 -5.26 -20.26
CA GLU A 153 -20.34 -5.45 -19.09
C GLU A 153 -19.52 -5.87 -17.86
N LEU A 154 -18.62 -6.85 -18.01
CA LEU A 154 -17.75 -7.29 -16.92
C LEU A 154 -16.80 -6.18 -16.46
N LEU A 155 -16.30 -5.38 -17.40
CA LEU A 155 -15.44 -4.24 -17.11
C LEU A 155 -16.19 -3.18 -16.30
N GLU A 156 -17.38 -2.74 -16.73
CA GLU A 156 -18.21 -1.77 -16.01
C GLU A 156 -18.48 -2.20 -14.56
N MET A 157 -18.87 -3.45 -14.37
CA MET A 157 -19.03 -4.04 -13.03
C MET A 157 -17.71 -4.04 -12.25
N GLY A 158 -16.61 -4.42 -12.91
CA GLY A 158 -15.28 -4.55 -12.32
C GLY A 158 -14.66 -3.23 -11.85
N VAL A 159 -14.98 -2.10 -12.50
CA VAL A 159 -14.44 -0.78 -12.17
C VAL A 159 -15.28 0.02 -11.16
N SER A 160 -16.55 -0.35 -10.95
CA SER A 160 -17.55 0.45 -10.22
C SER A 160 -17.17 0.85 -8.79
N ASN A 161 -16.26 0.15 -8.11
CA ASN A 161 -15.79 0.50 -6.75
C ASN A 161 -14.26 0.53 -6.65
N LYS A 162 -13.59 0.66 -7.79
CA LYS A 162 -12.15 0.60 -7.91
C LYS A 162 -11.64 1.86 -8.59
N TYR A 163 -10.35 2.08 -8.43
CA TYR A 163 -9.63 3.18 -9.05
C TYR A 163 -8.43 2.63 -9.79
N PHE A 164 -7.98 3.33 -10.82
CA PHE A 164 -6.98 2.82 -11.76
C PHE A 164 -5.94 3.89 -12.06
N THR A 165 -4.72 3.47 -12.38
CA THR A 165 -3.73 4.37 -12.98
C THR A 165 -3.95 4.50 -14.48
N CYS A 166 -3.38 5.53 -15.10
CA CYS A 166 -3.35 5.70 -16.55
C CYS A 166 -2.74 4.47 -17.24
N LYS A 167 -1.66 3.91 -16.66
CA LYS A 167 -1.03 2.68 -17.16
C LYS A 167 -1.97 1.47 -17.14
N GLN A 168 -2.75 1.32 -16.07
CA GLN A 168 -3.75 0.26 -15.97
C GLN A 168 -4.89 0.47 -16.97
N CYS A 169 -5.33 1.71 -17.19
CA CYS A 169 -6.30 2.05 -18.22
C CYS A 169 -5.79 1.69 -19.63
N ILE A 170 -4.56 2.06 -19.98
CA ILE A 170 -3.92 1.71 -21.26
C ILE A 170 -3.87 0.20 -21.46
N ARG A 171 -3.56 -0.56 -20.41
CA ARG A 171 -3.58 -2.02 -20.46
C ARG A 171 -4.98 -2.59 -20.71
N LEU A 172 -6.03 -2.01 -20.13
CA LEU A 172 -7.41 -2.43 -20.43
C LEU A 172 -7.79 -2.09 -21.88
N MET A 173 -7.41 -0.91 -22.36
CA MET A 173 -7.62 -0.52 -23.77
C MET A 173 -6.93 -1.50 -24.72
N SER A 174 -5.73 -1.98 -24.40
CA SER A 174 -4.96 -2.90 -25.25
C SER A 174 -5.54 -4.31 -25.39
N ILE A 175 -6.67 -4.62 -24.75
CA ILE A 175 -7.48 -5.79 -25.08
C ILE A 175 -8.01 -5.70 -26.52
N TYR A 176 -8.26 -4.48 -27.00
CA TYR A 176 -8.82 -4.21 -28.32
C TYR A 176 -7.77 -3.68 -29.29
N THR A 177 -7.93 -4.06 -30.55
CA THR A 177 -7.04 -3.63 -31.64
C THR A 177 -7.40 -2.26 -32.17
N PHE A 178 -8.70 -1.96 -32.31
CA PHE A 178 -9.20 -0.74 -32.94
C PHE A 178 -9.43 0.36 -31.91
N ASP A 179 -9.11 1.60 -32.29
CA ASP A 179 -9.22 2.74 -31.38
C ASP A 179 -10.65 3.05 -30.94
N ASP A 180 -11.67 2.81 -31.78
CA ASP A 180 -13.06 3.04 -31.37
C ASP A 180 -13.44 2.15 -30.17
N ASP A 181 -13.01 0.88 -30.17
CA ASP A 181 -13.22 -0.02 -29.03
C ASP A 181 -12.40 0.40 -27.79
N LYS A 182 -11.17 0.88 -28.00
CA LYS A 182 -10.34 1.43 -26.91
C LYS A 182 -10.99 2.66 -26.27
N LEU A 183 -11.67 3.49 -27.06
CA LEU A 183 -12.37 4.67 -26.57
C LEU A 183 -13.59 4.28 -25.73
N GLU A 184 -14.31 3.21 -26.08
CA GLU A 184 -15.39 2.67 -25.24
C GLU A 184 -14.86 2.22 -23.85
N VAL A 185 -13.71 1.53 -23.82
CA VAL A 185 -13.02 1.20 -22.56
C VAL A 185 -12.66 2.46 -21.77
N LEU A 186 -12.12 3.47 -22.45
CA LEU A 186 -11.74 4.72 -21.81
C LEU A 186 -12.94 5.44 -21.20
N GLU A 187 -14.10 5.43 -21.85
CA GLU A 187 -15.33 6.01 -21.30
C GLU A 187 -15.74 5.36 -19.96
N ILE A 188 -15.55 4.05 -19.84
CA ILE A 188 -15.86 3.29 -18.62
C ILE A 188 -14.85 3.60 -17.50
N VAL A 189 -13.55 3.66 -17.82
CA VAL A 189 -12.48 3.72 -16.81
C VAL A 189 -12.14 5.17 -16.40
N ALA A 190 -12.28 6.15 -17.30
CA ALA A 190 -11.83 7.52 -17.09
C ALA A 190 -12.32 8.18 -15.78
N PRO A 191 -13.59 8.00 -15.33
CA PRO A 191 -14.07 8.59 -14.07
C PRO A 191 -13.36 8.07 -12.82
N ARG A 192 -12.56 7.00 -12.94
CA ARG A 192 -11.89 6.31 -11.84
C ARG A 192 -10.37 6.37 -11.93
N ILE A 193 -9.82 7.23 -12.79
CA ILE A 193 -8.37 7.40 -12.90
C ILE A 193 -7.86 8.35 -11.80
N VAL A 194 -6.77 7.96 -11.15
CA VAL A 194 -6.25 8.67 -9.96
C VAL A 194 -5.02 9.54 -10.23
N ASP A 195 -4.29 9.27 -11.31
CA ASP A 195 -3.04 9.92 -11.70
C ASP A 195 -3.24 10.78 -12.97
N SER A 196 -4.16 11.75 -12.88
CA SER A 196 -4.58 12.61 -14.00
C SER A 196 -3.45 13.39 -14.69
N GLU A 197 -2.32 13.56 -14.00
CA GLU A 197 -1.09 14.13 -14.55
C GLU A 197 -0.50 13.29 -15.70
N ASN A 198 -0.85 12.00 -15.79
CA ASN A 198 -0.36 11.07 -16.80
C ASN A 198 -1.37 10.82 -17.95
N TYR A 199 -2.43 11.62 -18.08
CA TYR A 199 -3.43 11.49 -19.15
C TYR A 199 -2.84 11.50 -20.56
N GLU A 200 -1.71 12.19 -20.74
CA GLU A 200 -0.98 12.22 -22.00
C GLU A 200 -0.57 10.82 -22.48
N ASP A 201 -0.28 9.89 -21.56
CA ASP A 201 0.09 8.51 -21.90
C ASP A 201 -1.10 7.76 -22.54
N ILE A 202 -2.32 8.05 -22.08
CA ILE A 202 -3.55 7.45 -22.64
C ILE A 202 -3.77 7.97 -24.05
N ILE A 203 -3.62 9.29 -24.25
CA ILE A 203 -3.81 9.93 -25.56
C ILE A 203 -2.82 9.33 -26.57
N LYS A 204 -1.52 9.31 -26.23
CA LYS A 204 -0.45 8.75 -27.09
C LYS A 204 -0.53 7.24 -27.33
N SER A 205 -1.39 6.53 -26.60
CA SER A 205 -1.61 5.08 -26.82
C SER A 205 -2.56 4.79 -27.98
N LEU A 206 -3.24 5.81 -28.51
CA LEU A 206 -4.14 5.72 -29.66
C LEU A 206 -3.37 5.87 -30.97
N SER A 207 -3.94 5.32 -32.03
CA SER A 207 -3.27 5.19 -33.34
C SER A 207 -3.60 6.36 -34.28
N PHE A 208 -4.73 7.04 -34.05
CA PHE A 208 -5.22 8.11 -34.90
C PHE A 208 -5.42 9.42 -34.12
N ILE A 209 -5.07 10.55 -34.75
CA ILE A 209 -5.26 11.91 -34.19
C ILE A 209 -6.74 12.17 -33.85
N SER A 210 -7.67 11.68 -34.67
CA SER A 210 -9.10 11.81 -34.38
C SER A 210 -9.52 11.06 -33.11
N SER A 211 -8.86 9.95 -32.79
CA SER A 211 -9.06 9.20 -31.55
C SER A 211 -8.46 9.94 -30.36
N GLU A 212 -7.27 10.53 -30.51
CA GLU A 212 -6.62 11.38 -29.49
C GLU A 212 -7.55 12.53 -29.06
N GLU A 213 -8.14 13.25 -30.02
CA GLU A 213 -9.10 14.33 -29.73
C GLU A 213 -10.37 13.84 -29.01
N LYS A 214 -10.85 12.63 -29.32
CA LYS A 214 -11.99 12.02 -28.62
C LYS A 214 -11.59 11.66 -27.18
N ALA A 215 -10.41 11.08 -26.98
CA ALA A 215 -9.89 10.74 -25.66
C ALA A 215 -9.72 11.96 -24.76
N GLU A 216 -9.16 13.06 -25.27
CA GLU A 216 -9.08 14.33 -24.55
C GLU A 216 -10.45 14.81 -24.07
N LYS A 217 -11.47 14.72 -24.94
CA LYS A 217 -12.84 15.10 -24.59
C LYS A 217 -13.42 14.19 -23.51
N ILE A 218 -13.13 12.90 -23.51
CA ILE A 218 -13.55 11.94 -22.47
C ILE A 218 -12.87 12.29 -21.13
N LEU A 219 -11.54 12.39 -21.13
CA LEU A 219 -10.74 12.67 -19.92
C LEU A 219 -11.08 14.03 -19.29
N ARG A 220 -11.34 15.05 -20.10
CA ARG A 220 -11.79 16.37 -19.62
C ARG A 220 -13.17 16.32 -18.97
N ARG A 221 -14.09 15.48 -19.48
CA ARG A 221 -15.43 15.30 -18.91
C ARG A 221 -15.35 14.57 -17.57
N ALA A 222 -14.48 13.57 -17.45
CA ALA A 222 -14.29 12.77 -16.25
C ALA A 222 -13.64 13.51 -15.06
N ARG A 223 -13.05 14.68 -15.28
CA ARG A 223 -12.39 15.49 -14.22
C ARG A 223 -13.35 16.25 -13.30
N LYS A 224 -14.65 16.29 -13.62
CA LYS A 224 -15.69 17.01 -12.86
C LYS A 224 -16.32 16.12 -11.82
#